data_AF-A0A953EBY9-F1
#
_entry.id   AF-A0A953EBY9-F1
#
_cell.length_a   1.000
_cell.length_b   1.000
_cell.length_c   1.000
_cell.angle_alpha   90.00
_cell.angle_beta   90.00
_cell.angle_gamma   90.00
#
_symmetry.space_group_name_H-M   'P 1'
#
loop_
_entity.id
_entity.type
_entity.pdbx_description
1 polymer ?
#
loop_
_entity_poly.entity_id
_entity_poly.type
_entity_poly.pdbx_seq_one_letter_code
_entity_poly.pdbx_strand_id
1 'polypeptide(L)'
;PDIWRFPADAERLLAWAGAACLPPPAPPVPDLTAPALPGLEAMLEALPLDRVLRRRAILHHTPGAPPLLAARRLLLSRSALAAGLGPLAGDADLLRHAEDRLAASLATRLPGKEQDPPDGPLLLPLPLGSPPVPAPRPGLVGVLPLAAAAHPAALAATRAALAQAGWGLALAGLDAAALRLVAPAGLAADLLLLRWSPAMAERAAAAALRGLPPARLVLTGCDGPEALDWGRSQGITHFAGPHIEALLAAARLAACPKAVACSQPQCAERAATTGPAARAACRNPVLLARLLPPAAA
;
A
#
# COMPACT_ATOMS: atom_id res chain seq x y z
N PRO A 1 41.89 1.07 -14.48
CA PRO A 1 40.95 0.06 -13.94
C PRO A 1 41.32 -1.32 -14.49
N ASP A 2 41.83 -2.19 -13.61
CA ASP A 2 42.19 -3.55 -14.01
C ASP A 2 40.94 -4.34 -14.40
N ILE A 3 40.92 -4.86 -15.62
CA ILE A 3 39.83 -5.68 -16.13
C ILE A 3 40.13 -7.12 -15.73
N TRP A 4 39.34 -7.65 -14.81
CA TRP A 4 39.42 -9.04 -14.36
C TRP A 4 38.89 -10.00 -15.44
N ARG A 5 39.63 -11.07 -15.72
CA ARG A 5 39.27 -12.11 -16.69
C ARG A 5 39.03 -13.43 -15.97
N PHE A 6 37.77 -13.81 -15.86
CA PHE A 6 37.40 -15.14 -15.34
C PHE A 6 37.56 -16.22 -16.42
N PRO A 7 37.99 -17.44 -16.04
CA PRO A 7 38.28 -17.91 -14.68
C PRO A 7 39.73 -17.65 -14.20
N ALA A 8 40.62 -17.20 -15.07
CA ALA A 8 42.06 -17.11 -14.82
C ALA A 8 42.44 -16.24 -13.61
N ASP A 9 41.67 -15.18 -13.34
CA ASP A 9 41.94 -14.27 -12.24
C ASP A 9 41.22 -14.60 -10.93
N ALA A 10 40.58 -15.77 -10.80
CA ALA A 10 39.79 -16.12 -9.62
C ALA A 10 40.62 -16.11 -8.32
N GLU A 11 41.83 -16.69 -8.33
CA GLU A 11 42.70 -16.69 -7.14
C GLU A 11 43.20 -15.29 -6.79
N ARG A 12 43.55 -14.46 -7.79
CA ARG A 12 43.96 -13.07 -7.57
C ARG A 12 42.83 -12.21 -7.03
N LEU A 13 41.61 -12.45 -7.47
CA LEU A 13 40.42 -11.77 -6.95
C LEU A 13 40.13 -12.21 -5.50
N LEU A 14 40.28 -13.50 -5.18
CA LEU A 14 40.11 -14.02 -3.83
C LEU A 14 41.21 -13.50 -2.88
N ALA A 15 42.44 -13.42 -3.34
CA ALA A 15 43.56 -12.84 -2.59
C ALA A 15 43.39 -11.33 -2.40
N TRP A 16 42.95 -10.61 -3.44
CA TRP A 16 42.57 -9.21 -3.32
C TRP A 16 41.42 -9.03 -2.34
N ALA A 17 40.37 -9.85 -2.40
CA ALA A 17 39.24 -9.78 -1.46
C ALA A 17 39.66 -10.10 -0.02
N GLY A 18 40.54 -11.10 0.17
CA GLY A 18 41.10 -11.44 1.47
C GLY A 18 42.00 -10.33 2.05
N ALA A 19 42.75 -9.62 1.20
CA ALA A 19 43.56 -8.47 1.60
C ALA A 19 42.77 -7.16 1.72
N ALA A 20 41.68 -7.02 0.95
CA ALA A 20 40.76 -5.88 0.95
C ALA A 20 39.65 -6.04 2.00
N CYS A 21 39.63 -7.14 2.76
CA CYS A 21 39.04 -7.22 4.09
C CYS A 21 39.78 -6.28 5.05
N LEU A 22 39.76 -4.97 4.75
CA LEU A 22 39.62 -3.99 5.80
C LEU A 22 38.42 -4.46 6.62
N PRO A 23 38.50 -4.54 7.97
CA PRO A 23 37.28 -4.62 8.75
C PRO A 23 36.37 -3.53 8.18
N PRO A 24 35.10 -3.83 7.83
CA PRO A 24 34.20 -2.76 7.41
C PRO A 24 34.35 -1.66 8.46
N PRO A 25 34.44 -0.36 8.08
CA PRO A 25 34.38 0.68 9.09
C PRO A 25 33.22 0.29 9.97
N ALA A 26 33.49 0.00 11.25
CA ALA A 26 32.49 -0.58 12.12
C ALA A 26 31.25 0.29 11.88
N PRO A 27 30.11 -0.29 11.44
CA PRO A 27 28.91 0.52 11.28
C PRO A 27 28.82 1.30 12.57
N PRO A 28 28.65 2.64 12.53
CA PRO A 28 28.65 3.45 13.75
C PRO A 28 27.78 2.68 14.73
N VAL A 29 28.38 2.19 15.82
CA VAL A 29 27.66 1.36 16.77
C VAL A 29 26.47 2.23 17.12
N PRO A 30 25.24 1.82 16.76
CA PRO A 30 24.09 2.66 17.00
C PRO A 30 24.17 3.01 18.47
N ASP A 31 24.07 4.30 18.76
CA ASP A 31 24.14 4.77 20.13
C ASP A 31 23.06 4.01 20.91
N LEU A 32 23.47 3.01 21.68
CA LEU A 32 22.57 2.18 22.49
C LEU A 32 22.02 2.98 23.67
N THR A 33 22.41 4.25 23.82
CA THR A 33 21.76 5.23 24.68
C THR A 33 20.57 5.93 24.01
N ALA A 34 20.27 5.61 22.74
CA ALA A 34 18.96 5.84 22.16
C ALA A 34 17.88 5.33 23.13
N PRO A 35 16.78 6.07 23.34
CA PRO A 35 15.78 5.73 24.33
C PRO A 35 15.41 4.26 24.16
N ALA A 36 15.68 3.49 25.21
CA ALA A 36 15.61 2.05 25.15
C ALA A 36 14.24 1.62 24.60
N LEU A 37 14.25 0.62 23.71
CA LEU A 37 13.09 -0.12 23.19
C LEU A 37 11.94 -0.43 24.19
N PRO A 38 12.15 -0.59 25.52
CA PRO A 38 11.05 -0.58 26.50
C PRO A 38 10.10 0.61 26.31
N GLY A 39 8.90 0.29 25.84
CA GLY A 39 7.82 1.25 25.62
C GLY A 39 7.39 1.40 24.17
N LEU A 40 8.12 0.85 23.18
CA LEU A 40 7.67 0.89 21.77
C LEU A 40 6.30 0.22 21.62
N GLU A 41 6.11 -0.95 22.22
CA GLU A 41 4.84 -1.68 22.17
C GLU A 41 3.71 -0.88 22.85
N ALA A 42 3.95 -0.35 24.05
CA ALA A 42 2.98 0.48 24.75
C ALA A 42 2.65 1.77 23.97
N MET A 43 3.63 2.37 23.29
CA MET A 43 3.46 3.52 22.43
C MET A 43 2.61 3.18 21.20
N LEU A 44 2.86 2.03 20.55
CA LEU A 44 2.06 1.56 19.42
C LEU A 44 0.62 1.23 19.83
N GLU A 45 0.42 0.67 21.02
CA GLU A 45 -0.90 0.41 21.58
C GLU A 45 -1.65 1.70 21.92
N ALA A 46 -0.95 2.72 22.41
CA ALA A 46 -1.48 4.04 22.71
C ALA A 46 -1.67 4.92 21.45
N LEU A 47 -1.08 4.52 20.31
CA LEU A 47 -1.14 5.31 19.09
C LEU A 47 -2.58 5.35 18.55
N PRO A 48 -3.20 6.53 18.43
CA PRO A 48 -4.56 6.63 17.95
C PRO A 48 -4.63 6.21 16.48
N LEU A 49 -5.26 5.05 16.23
CA LEU A 49 -5.33 4.43 14.89
C LEU A 49 -5.91 5.38 13.85
N ASP A 50 -6.84 6.26 14.22
CA ASP A 50 -7.42 7.23 13.29
C ASP A 50 -6.46 8.32 12.81
N ARG A 51 -5.35 8.55 13.52
CA ARG A 51 -4.30 9.48 13.08
C ARG A 51 -3.39 8.86 12.03
N VAL A 52 -3.16 7.55 12.10
CA VAL A 52 -2.23 6.84 11.21
C VAL A 52 -2.92 6.09 10.08
N LEU A 53 -4.16 5.65 10.28
CA LEU A 53 -4.94 4.93 9.29
C LEU A 53 -5.53 5.92 8.29
N ARG A 54 -5.43 5.56 7.00
CA ARG A 54 -6.06 6.28 5.90
C ARG A 54 -6.91 5.32 5.09
N ARG A 55 -8.00 5.86 4.57
CA ARG A 55 -8.96 5.22 3.68
C ARG A 55 -8.77 5.77 2.28
N ARG A 56 -8.59 4.89 1.30
CA ARG A 56 -8.50 5.27 -0.12
C ARG A 56 -9.52 4.49 -0.93
N ALA A 57 -10.09 5.16 -1.92
CA ALA A 57 -10.95 4.52 -2.90
C ALA A 57 -10.10 3.89 -4.00
N ILE A 58 -10.52 2.72 -4.45
CA ILE A 58 -10.08 2.13 -5.72
C ILE A 58 -11.28 2.27 -6.66
N LEU A 59 -11.10 3.02 -7.73
CA LEU A 59 -12.14 3.23 -8.72
C LEU A 59 -11.95 2.27 -9.88
N HIS A 60 -13.06 1.66 -10.29
CA HIS A 60 -13.18 1.11 -11.62
C HIS A 60 -13.45 2.27 -12.58
N HIS A 61 -12.54 2.47 -13.53
CA HIS A 61 -12.63 3.55 -14.50
C HIS A 61 -12.36 3.03 -15.90
N THR A 62 -13.42 3.00 -16.70
CA THR A 62 -13.40 2.67 -18.12
C THR A 62 -13.77 3.91 -18.95
N PRO A 63 -13.12 4.14 -20.10
CA PRO A 63 -13.51 5.23 -21.00
C PRO A 63 -15.00 5.16 -21.37
N GLY A 64 -15.69 6.29 -21.32
CA GLY A 64 -17.11 6.38 -21.70
C GLY A 64 -18.11 5.91 -20.63
N ALA A 65 -17.66 5.41 -19.48
CA ALA A 65 -18.53 5.05 -18.36
C ALA A 65 -18.26 5.92 -17.13
N PRO A 66 -19.27 6.20 -16.29
CA PRO A 66 -19.04 6.85 -15.01
C PRO A 66 -18.13 5.99 -14.12
N PRO A 67 -17.22 6.60 -13.34
CA PRO A 67 -16.37 5.84 -12.43
C PRO A 67 -17.21 5.15 -11.36
N LEU A 68 -16.91 3.88 -11.12
CA LEU A 68 -17.56 3.07 -10.08
C LEU A 68 -16.57 2.79 -8.96
N LEU A 69 -17.07 2.62 -7.73
CA LEU A 69 -16.25 2.24 -6.61
C LEU A 69 -16.01 0.74 -6.73
N ALA A 70 -14.76 0.36 -6.99
CA ALA A 70 -14.41 -1.04 -7.10
C ALA A 70 -14.10 -1.64 -5.73
N ALA A 71 -13.39 -0.90 -4.88
CA ALA A 71 -13.01 -1.34 -3.55
C ALA A 71 -12.58 -0.15 -2.68
N ARG A 72 -12.45 -0.41 -1.38
CA ARG A 72 -11.85 0.49 -0.40
C ARG A 72 -10.58 -0.11 0.14
N ARG A 73 -9.51 0.67 0.25
CA ARG A 73 -8.26 0.25 0.88
C ARG A 73 -8.00 1.04 2.15
N LEU A 74 -7.72 0.32 3.23
CA LEU A 74 -7.09 0.89 4.41
C LEU A 74 -5.57 0.78 4.27
N LEU A 75 -4.86 1.82 4.67
CA LEU A 75 -3.41 1.86 4.68
C LEU A 75 -2.92 2.60 5.91
N LEU A 76 -1.76 2.17 6.41
CA LEU A 76 -1.01 2.92 7.40
C LEU A 76 -0.24 4.02 6.67
N SER A 77 -0.47 5.28 7.06
CA SER A 77 0.30 6.40 6.55
C SER A 77 1.68 6.37 7.21
N ARG A 78 2.69 6.03 6.42
CA ARG A 78 4.08 5.96 6.87
C ARG A 78 4.57 7.29 7.43
N SER A 79 4.13 8.43 6.88
CA SER A 79 4.48 9.75 7.41
C SER A 79 3.79 10.06 8.74
N ALA A 80 2.52 9.68 8.90
CA ALA A 80 1.82 9.85 10.17
C ALA A 80 2.36 8.92 11.25
N LEU A 81 2.73 7.70 10.87
CA LEU A 81 3.38 6.73 11.76
C LEU A 81 4.76 7.24 12.18
N ALA A 82 5.57 7.72 11.23
CA ALA A 82 6.86 8.33 11.53
C ALA A 82 6.73 9.53 12.49
N ALA A 83 5.74 10.40 12.26
CA ALA A 83 5.45 11.51 13.17
C ALA A 83 5.04 11.04 14.58
N GLY A 84 4.32 9.92 14.70
CA GLY A 84 3.95 9.32 15.98
C GLY A 84 5.10 8.65 16.71
N LEU A 85 6.07 8.07 15.98
CA LEU A 85 7.25 7.42 16.53
C LEU A 85 8.39 8.42 16.86
N GLY A 86 8.34 9.63 16.31
CA GLY A 86 9.35 10.65 16.53
C GLY A 86 10.74 10.19 16.08
N PRO A 87 11.80 10.34 16.90
CA PRO A 87 13.17 9.96 16.54
C PRO A 87 13.33 8.48 16.14
N LEU A 88 12.50 7.59 16.70
CA LEU A 88 12.55 6.15 16.40
C LEU A 88 12.19 5.85 14.93
N ALA A 89 11.49 6.76 14.24
CA ALA A 89 11.18 6.62 12.82
C ALA A 89 12.40 6.74 11.89
N GLY A 90 13.55 7.19 12.40
CA GLY A 90 14.81 7.22 11.65
C GLY A 90 15.34 5.81 11.33
N ASP A 91 14.94 4.81 12.10
CA ASP A 91 15.25 3.41 11.85
C ASP A 91 14.14 2.77 10.99
N ALA A 92 14.54 2.26 9.83
CA ALA A 92 13.62 1.66 8.86
C ALA A 92 13.00 0.34 9.36
N ASP A 93 13.72 -0.42 10.18
CA ASP A 93 13.27 -1.69 10.74
C ASP A 93 12.28 -1.45 11.88
N LEU A 94 12.51 -0.44 12.72
CA LEU A 94 11.51 -0.04 13.73
C LEU A 94 10.23 0.48 13.10
N LEU A 95 10.33 1.26 12.03
CA LEU A 95 9.15 1.73 11.30
C LEU A 95 8.40 0.57 10.63
N ARG A 96 9.12 -0.42 10.07
CA ARG A 96 8.52 -1.65 9.54
C ARG A 96 7.83 -2.47 10.62
N HIS A 97 8.48 -2.68 11.76
CA HIS A 97 7.92 -3.38 12.91
C HIS A 97 6.63 -2.72 13.39
N ALA A 98 6.63 -1.38 13.51
CA ALA A 98 5.44 -0.61 13.82
C ALA A 98 4.30 -0.81 12.80
N GLU A 99 4.61 -0.82 11.50
CA GLU A 99 3.63 -1.12 10.44
C GLU A 99 3.05 -2.53 10.60
N ASP A 100 3.88 -3.54 10.82
CA ASP A 100 3.46 -4.94 10.97
C ASP A 100 2.61 -5.15 12.24
N ARG A 101 2.99 -4.55 13.37
CA ARG A 101 2.23 -4.65 14.63
C ARG A 101 0.86 -4.00 14.51
N LEU A 102 0.78 -2.82 13.91
CA LEU A 102 -0.49 -2.14 13.66
C LEU A 102 -1.35 -2.91 12.63
N ALA A 103 -0.75 -3.47 11.57
CA ALA A 103 -1.46 -4.31 10.61
C ALA A 103 -2.06 -5.56 11.26
N ALA A 104 -1.31 -6.25 12.12
CA ALA A 104 -1.80 -7.38 12.89
C ALA A 104 -2.97 -6.99 13.80
N SER A 105 -2.85 -5.85 14.49
CA SER A 105 -3.93 -5.30 15.34
C SER A 105 -5.20 -4.99 14.54
N LEU A 106 -5.06 -4.39 13.35
CA LEU A 106 -6.17 -4.08 12.45
C LEU A 106 -6.87 -5.34 11.93
N ALA A 107 -6.09 -6.35 11.51
CA ALA A 107 -6.61 -7.62 11.02
C ALA A 107 -7.48 -8.34 12.07
N THR A 108 -7.17 -8.18 13.36
CA THR A 108 -7.95 -8.76 14.46
C THR A 108 -9.16 -7.90 14.87
N ARG A 109 -9.03 -6.56 14.85
CA ARG A 109 -10.05 -5.65 15.42
C ARG A 109 -11.17 -5.23 14.47
N LEU A 110 -10.93 -5.24 13.16
CA LEU A 110 -11.88 -4.76 12.15
C LEU A 110 -12.94 -5.79 11.70
N PRO A 111 -12.66 -7.11 11.61
CA PRO A 111 -13.69 -8.09 11.29
C PRO A 111 -14.81 -8.02 12.34
N GLY A 112 -16.03 -7.68 11.92
CA GLY A 112 -17.23 -7.67 12.77
C GLY A 112 -17.77 -6.31 13.23
N LYS A 113 -17.05 -5.19 13.07
CA LYS A 113 -17.54 -3.85 13.50
C LYS A 113 -18.18 -3.02 12.40
N GLU A 114 -17.75 -3.17 11.15
CA GLU A 114 -18.50 -2.66 10.00
C GLU A 114 -19.53 -3.72 9.62
N GLN A 115 -20.83 -3.42 9.67
CA GLN A 115 -21.85 -4.20 8.94
C GLN A 115 -21.46 -4.21 7.45
N ASP A 116 -21.85 -5.25 6.70
CA ASP A 116 -21.50 -5.49 5.27
C ASP A 116 -20.98 -4.25 4.54
N PRO A 117 -19.77 -4.26 3.95
CA PRO A 117 -19.25 -3.05 3.33
C PRO A 117 -20.24 -2.64 2.22
N PRO A 118 -20.98 -1.52 2.38
CA PRO A 118 -22.06 -1.17 1.45
C PRO A 118 -21.55 -0.79 0.05
N ASP A 119 -20.23 -0.85 -0.15
CA ASP A 119 -19.44 -0.08 -1.09
C ASP A 119 -18.32 -0.95 -1.75
N GLY A 120 -18.43 -2.28 -1.71
CA GLY A 120 -17.48 -3.23 -2.33
C GLY A 120 -16.39 -3.77 -1.39
N PRO A 121 -15.42 -4.55 -1.90
CA PRO A 121 -14.38 -5.19 -1.10
C PRO A 121 -13.54 -4.21 -0.28
N LEU A 122 -13.09 -4.66 0.90
CA LEU A 122 -12.20 -3.92 1.79
C LEU A 122 -10.81 -4.55 1.82
N LEU A 123 -9.82 -3.80 1.35
CA LEU A 123 -8.41 -4.15 1.38
C LEU A 123 -7.80 -3.71 2.71
N LEU A 124 -7.23 -4.66 3.46
CA LEU A 124 -6.63 -4.45 4.78
C LEU A 124 -5.13 -4.78 4.76
N PRO A 125 -4.26 -3.96 5.37
CA PRO A 125 -2.85 -4.31 5.48
C PRO A 125 -2.68 -5.56 6.35
N LEU A 126 -1.82 -6.46 5.92
CA LEU A 126 -1.39 -7.64 6.69
C LEU A 126 0.11 -7.52 7.04
N PRO A 127 0.53 -8.04 8.20
CA PRO A 127 1.95 -8.10 8.56
C PRO A 127 2.70 -9.07 7.63
N LEU A 128 3.99 -8.80 7.37
CA LEU A 128 4.84 -9.67 6.54
C LEU A 128 5.06 -11.08 7.14
N GLY A 129 4.98 -11.22 8.46
CA GLY A 129 5.10 -12.51 9.17
C GLY A 129 3.89 -13.42 8.96
N SER A 130 3.61 -14.32 9.90
CA SER A 130 2.38 -15.11 9.88
C SER A 130 1.19 -14.22 10.23
N PRO A 131 0.34 -13.80 9.27
CA PRO A 131 -0.81 -13.00 9.62
C PRO A 131 -1.75 -13.85 10.49
N PRO A 132 -2.40 -13.27 11.50
CA PRO A 132 -3.45 -13.98 12.22
C PRO A 132 -4.51 -14.40 11.20
N VAL A 133 -4.95 -15.66 11.23
CA VAL A 133 -6.07 -16.11 10.39
C VAL A 133 -7.31 -15.37 10.86
N PRO A 134 -7.86 -14.47 10.05
CA PRO A 134 -8.97 -13.64 10.48
C PRO A 134 -10.27 -14.44 10.51
N ALA A 135 -11.28 -13.93 11.23
CA ALA A 135 -12.61 -14.53 11.23
C ALA A 135 -13.18 -14.61 9.80
N PRO A 136 -13.95 -15.67 9.47
CA PRO A 136 -14.52 -15.83 8.13
C PRO A 136 -15.39 -14.64 7.74
N ARG A 137 -15.03 -13.96 6.66
CA ARG A 137 -15.80 -12.80 6.17
C ARG A 137 -15.59 -12.58 4.67
N PRO A 138 -16.64 -12.80 3.84
CA PRO A 138 -16.60 -12.48 2.43
C PRO A 138 -16.34 -10.98 2.19
N GLY A 139 -15.67 -10.65 1.08
CA GLY A 139 -15.42 -9.26 0.67
C GLY A 139 -14.24 -8.59 1.36
N LEU A 140 -13.42 -9.31 2.12
CA LEU A 140 -12.14 -8.82 2.63
C LEU A 140 -10.98 -9.28 1.75
N VAL A 141 -9.98 -8.42 1.60
CA VAL A 141 -8.75 -8.72 0.87
C VAL A 141 -7.56 -8.33 1.74
N GLY A 142 -6.75 -9.30 2.13
CA GLY A 142 -5.49 -9.03 2.83
C GLY A 142 -4.45 -8.44 1.87
N VAL A 143 -3.67 -7.45 2.30
CA VAL A 143 -2.63 -6.81 1.49
C VAL A 143 -1.28 -7.04 2.15
N LEU A 144 -0.45 -7.87 1.53
CA LEU A 144 0.94 -8.09 1.92
C LEU A 144 1.88 -7.19 1.12
N PRO A 145 3.02 -6.76 1.69
CA PRO A 145 4.06 -6.10 0.92
C PRO A 145 4.72 -7.09 -0.03
N LEU A 146 5.32 -6.59 -1.12
CA LEU A 146 6.02 -7.40 -2.11
C LEU A 146 7.12 -8.30 -1.51
N ALA A 147 7.72 -7.90 -0.39
CA ALA A 147 8.70 -8.70 0.35
C ALA A 147 8.18 -10.11 0.71
N ALA A 148 6.86 -10.31 0.85
CA ALA A 148 6.28 -11.63 1.09
C ALA A 148 6.54 -12.62 -0.06
N ALA A 149 6.77 -12.12 -1.28
CA ALA A 149 7.12 -12.94 -2.44
C ALA A 149 8.53 -13.56 -2.34
N ALA A 150 9.38 -13.12 -1.40
CA ALA A 150 10.67 -13.75 -1.15
C ALA A 150 10.55 -15.20 -0.63
N HIS A 151 9.38 -15.57 -0.09
CA HIS A 151 9.08 -16.92 0.37
C HIS A 151 7.83 -17.48 -0.33
N PRO A 152 7.93 -17.96 -1.58
CA PRO A 152 6.77 -18.34 -2.39
C PRO A 152 5.87 -19.41 -1.76
N ALA A 153 6.46 -20.40 -1.08
CA ALA A 153 5.71 -21.44 -0.39
C ALA A 153 4.90 -20.90 0.79
N ALA A 154 5.49 -20.00 1.58
CA ALA A 154 4.79 -19.34 2.69
C ALA A 154 3.66 -18.45 2.16
N LEU A 155 3.92 -17.66 1.11
CA LEU A 155 2.91 -16.83 0.45
C LEU A 155 1.72 -17.67 -0.06
N ALA A 156 1.99 -18.81 -0.70
CA ALA A 156 0.95 -19.72 -1.16
C ALA A 156 0.12 -20.32 -0.01
N ALA A 157 0.78 -20.70 1.09
CA ALA A 157 0.10 -21.19 2.29
C ALA A 157 -0.77 -20.10 2.93
N THR A 158 -0.27 -18.87 3.02
CA THR A 158 -1.05 -17.71 3.51
C THR A 158 -2.27 -17.45 2.63
N ARG A 159 -2.11 -17.48 1.30
CA ARG A 159 -3.25 -17.35 0.37
C ARG A 159 -4.30 -18.44 0.61
N ALA A 160 -3.88 -19.69 0.77
CA ALA A 160 -4.79 -20.80 1.02
C ALA A 160 -5.55 -20.63 2.34
N ALA A 161 -4.86 -20.23 3.42
CA ALA A 161 -5.48 -19.96 4.72
C ALA A 161 -6.49 -18.80 4.66
N LEU A 162 -6.15 -17.71 3.97
CA LEU A 162 -7.07 -16.59 3.75
C LEU A 162 -8.29 -17.00 2.91
N ALA A 163 -8.09 -17.79 1.85
CA ALA A 163 -9.17 -18.29 1.01
C ALA A 163 -10.15 -19.18 1.80
N GLN A 164 -9.65 -20.02 2.73
CA GLN A 164 -10.50 -20.80 3.64
C GLN A 164 -11.36 -19.92 4.55
N ALA A 165 -10.89 -18.72 4.90
CA ALA A 165 -11.66 -17.71 5.62
C ALA A 165 -12.55 -16.83 4.72
N GLY A 166 -12.59 -17.08 3.40
CA GLY A 166 -13.34 -16.28 2.42
C GLY A 166 -12.70 -14.94 2.07
N TRP A 167 -11.40 -14.76 2.36
CA TRP A 167 -10.62 -13.57 2.03
C TRP A 167 -9.88 -13.74 0.71
N GLY A 168 -9.72 -12.64 -0.03
CA GLY A 168 -8.72 -12.55 -1.09
C GLY A 168 -7.33 -12.15 -0.56
N LEU A 169 -6.31 -12.30 -1.40
CA LEU A 169 -4.96 -11.82 -1.13
C LEU A 169 -4.47 -10.87 -2.23
N ALA A 170 -3.87 -9.77 -1.82
CA ALA A 170 -3.24 -8.78 -2.68
C ALA A 170 -1.76 -8.61 -2.32
N LEU A 171 -0.92 -8.39 -3.33
CA LEU A 171 0.47 -7.97 -3.14
C LEU A 171 0.64 -6.51 -3.55
N ALA A 172 1.21 -5.70 -2.65
CA ALA A 172 1.46 -4.28 -2.88
C ALA A 172 2.94 -3.96 -3.04
N GLY A 173 3.21 -2.98 -3.92
CA GLY A 173 4.54 -2.43 -4.11
C GLY A 173 5.26 -2.94 -5.36
N LEU A 174 4.55 -3.57 -6.29
CA LEU A 174 5.09 -3.88 -7.62
C LEU A 174 5.29 -2.58 -8.40
N ASP A 175 6.52 -2.12 -8.55
CA ASP A 175 6.90 -1.00 -9.41
C ASP A 175 7.71 -1.49 -10.63
N ALA A 176 8.18 -0.56 -11.44
CA ALA A 176 8.96 -0.88 -12.64
C ALA A 176 10.23 -1.70 -12.32
N ALA A 177 10.89 -1.44 -11.19
CA ALA A 177 12.07 -2.19 -10.79
C ALA A 177 11.71 -3.61 -10.37
N ALA A 178 10.65 -3.77 -9.58
CA ALA A 178 10.13 -5.08 -9.18
C ALA A 178 9.72 -5.94 -10.40
N LEU A 179 9.06 -5.35 -11.39
CA LEU A 179 8.62 -6.04 -12.61
C LEU A 179 9.77 -6.54 -13.49
N ARG A 180 10.99 -6.04 -13.29
CA ARG A 180 12.20 -6.55 -13.95
C ARG A 180 12.79 -7.78 -13.26
N LEU A 181 12.43 -8.01 -12.00
CA LEU A 181 13.00 -9.06 -11.15
C LEU A 181 12.03 -10.21 -10.90
N VAL A 182 10.73 -9.93 -10.92
CA VAL A 182 9.68 -10.86 -10.54
C VAL A 182 8.70 -11.05 -11.70
N ALA A 183 8.38 -12.31 -12.01
CA ALA A 183 7.32 -12.64 -12.95
C ALA A 183 5.94 -12.52 -12.28
N PRO A 184 5.13 -11.47 -12.56
CA PRO A 184 3.87 -11.23 -11.86
C PRO A 184 2.84 -12.35 -12.05
N ALA A 185 2.90 -13.08 -13.17
CA ALA A 185 2.01 -14.21 -13.43
C ALA A 185 2.14 -15.32 -12.36
N GLY A 186 3.36 -15.57 -11.87
CA GLY A 186 3.66 -16.63 -10.91
C GLY A 186 3.45 -16.25 -9.43
N LEU A 187 3.08 -15.00 -9.13
CA LEU A 187 2.83 -14.58 -7.76
C LEU A 187 1.53 -15.20 -7.23
N ALA A 188 1.57 -15.81 -6.05
CA ALA A 188 0.39 -16.40 -5.41
C ALA A 188 -0.49 -15.32 -4.75
N ALA A 189 -1.12 -14.46 -5.55
CA ALA A 189 -2.01 -13.39 -5.12
C ALA A 189 -3.14 -13.14 -6.13
N ASP A 190 -4.33 -12.82 -5.64
CA ASP A 190 -5.53 -12.57 -6.43
C ASP A 190 -5.55 -11.15 -7.03
N LEU A 191 -4.92 -10.18 -6.35
CA LEU A 191 -4.70 -8.83 -6.85
C LEU A 191 -3.21 -8.43 -6.79
N LEU A 192 -2.77 -7.65 -7.78
CA LEU A 192 -1.45 -7.04 -7.86
C LEU A 192 -1.60 -5.52 -7.85
N LEU A 193 -1.16 -4.89 -6.77
CA LEU A 193 -1.20 -3.45 -6.59
C LEU A 193 0.11 -2.87 -7.13
N LEU A 194 0.04 -2.43 -8.37
CA LEU A 194 1.12 -1.79 -9.10
C LEU A 194 1.30 -0.37 -8.56
N ARG A 195 2.53 0.05 -8.29
CA ARG A 195 2.85 1.42 -7.91
C ARG A 195 3.30 2.18 -9.15
N TRP A 196 2.51 3.17 -9.52
CA TRP A 196 2.84 4.07 -10.61
C TRP A 196 4.17 4.78 -10.35
N SER A 197 4.95 4.89 -11.41
CA SER A 197 6.07 5.80 -11.56
C SER A 197 6.30 6.00 -13.06
N PRO A 198 6.98 7.08 -13.49
CA PRO A 198 7.29 7.27 -14.91
C PRO A 198 8.06 6.09 -15.53
N ALA A 199 8.86 5.36 -14.75
CA ALA A 199 9.58 4.17 -15.21
C ALA A 199 8.64 3.01 -15.63
N MET A 200 7.37 3.02 -15.22
CA MET A 200 6.37 2.04 -15.68
C MET A 200 6.08 2.18 -17.18
N ALA A 201 6.34 3.33 -17.78
CA ALA A 201 6.20 3.56 -19.23
C ALA A 201 7.27 2.82 -20.05
N GLU A 202 8.32 2.28 -19.43
CA GLU A 202 9.33 1.49 -20.12
C GLU A 202 8.76 0.17 -20.66
N ARG A 203 9.29 -0.26 -21.81
CA ARG A 203 8.84 -1.47 -22.52
C ARG A 203 8.92 -2.74 -21.66
N ALA A 204 9.89 -2.81 -20.75
CA ALA A 204 10.07 -3.97 -19.87
C ALA A 204 8.89 -4.14 -18.89
N ALA A 205 8.40 -3.05 -18.29
CA ALA A 205 7.26 -3.10 -17.39
C ALA A 205 5.97 -3.50 -18.14
N ALA A 206 5.71 -2.90 -19.29
CA ALA A 206 4.58 -3.28 -20.16
C ALA A 206 4.64 -4.75 -20.60
N ALA A 207 5.84 -5.26 -20.92
CA ALA A 207 6.03 -6.66 -21.29
C ALA A 207 5.72 -7.61 -20.13
N ALA A 208 6.13 -7.27 -18.90
CA ALA A 208 5.87 -8.09 -17.71
C ALA A 208 4.37 -8.21 -17.38
N LEU A 209 3.57 -7.22 -17.74
CA LEU A 209 2.12 -7.19 -17.48
C LEU A 209 1.29 -7.88 -18.59
N ARG A 210 1.92 -8.17 -19.75
CA ARG A 210 1.21 -8.71 -20.91
C ARG A 210 0.60 -10.08 -20.60
N GLY A 211 -0.69 -10.23 -20.95
CA GLY A 211 -1.42 -11.49 -20.76
C GLY A 211 -1.95 -11.70 -19.35
N LEU A 212 -1.68 -10.80 -18.41
CA LEU A 212 -2.35 -10.82 -17.11
C LEU A 212 -3.80 -10.36 -17.25
N PRO A 213 -4.74 -10.97 -16.49
CA PRO A 213 -6.13 -10.50 -16.46
C PRO A 213 -6.21 -9.05 -15.94
N PRO A 214 -6.89 -8.12 -16.64
CA PRO A 214 -7.10 -6.75 -16.17
C PRO A 214 -7.69 -6.63 -14.77
N ALA A 215 -8.61 -7.54 -14.42
CA ALA A 215 -9.25 -7.58 -13.10
C ALA A 215 -8.27 -7.89 -11.95
N ARG A 216 -7.10 -8.46 -12.26
CA ARG A 216 -6.05 -8.75 -11.29
C ARG A 216 -5.17 -7.53 -10.99
N LEU A 217 -5.20 -6.50 -11.84
CA LEU A 217 -4.28 -5.37 -11.76
C LEU A 217 -4.97 -4.15 -11.18
N VAL A 218 -4.32 -3.53 -10.19
CA VAL A 218 -4.74 -2.24 -9.62
C VAL A 218 -3.56 -1.28 -9.72
N LEU A 219 -3.72 -0.18 -10.46
CA LEU A 219 -2.72 0.88 -10.52
C LEU A 219 -2.91 1.84 -9.34
N THR A 220 -1.92 1.87 -8.46
CA THR A 220 -1.88 2.69 -7.24
C THR A 220 -0.87 3.81 -7.39
N GLY A 221 -1.01 4.87 -6.60
CA GLY A 221 -0.13 6.04 -6.71
C GLY A 221 -0.38 6.88 -7.96
N CYS A 222 -1.56 6.77 -8.57
CA CYS A 222 -1.95 7.64 -9.70
C CYS A 222 -1.97 9.10 -9.23
N ASP A 223 -0.97 9.87 -9.67
CA ASP A 223 -0.71 11.25 -9.26
C ASP A 223 -1.06 12.28 -10.33
N GLY A 224 -1.31 11.84 -11.58
CA GLY A 224 -1.77 12.68 -12.67
C GLY A 224 -2.50 11.91 -13.78
N PRO A 225 -2.92 12.61 -14.84
CA PRO A 225 -3.59 12.01 -16.00
C PRO A 225 -2.70 10.99 -16.73
N GLU A 226 -1.39 11.22 -16.78
CA GLU A 226 -0.41 10.31 -17.41
C GLU A 226 -0.47 8.90 -16.82
N ALA A 227 -0.65 8.79 -15.50
CA ALA A 227 -0.80 7.49 -14.83
C ALA A 227 -2.04 6.74 -15.31
N LEU A 228 -3.16 7.46 -15.50
CA LEU A 228 -4.41 6.88 -15.97
C LEU A 228 -4.28 6.47 -17.44
N ASP A 229 -3.72 7.33 -18.27
CA ASP A 229 -3.55 7.06 -19.71
C ASP A 229 -2.62 5.87 -19.94
N TRP A 230 -1.50 5.82 -19.22
CA TRP A 230 -0.62 4.65 -19.24
C TRP A 230 -1.37 3.40 -18.76
N GLY A 231 -2.06 3.44 -17.61
CA GLY A 231 -2.74 2.25 -17.10
C GLY A 231 -3.82 1.74 -18.06
N ARG A 232 -4.60 2.63 -18.67
CA ARG A 232 -5.60 2.28 -19.70
C ARG A 232 -4.94 1.67 -20.93
N SER A 233 -3.79 2.18 -21.37
CA SER A 233 -3.05 1.61 -22.51
C SER A 233 -2.58 0.17 -22.25
N GLN A 234 -2.43 -0.21 -20.97
CA GLN A 234 -2.11 -1.58 -20.55
C GLN A 234 -3.37 -2.42 -20.25
N GLY A 235 -4.57 -1.87 -20.49
CA GLY A 235 -5.85 -2.53 -20.20
C GLY A 235 -6.25 -2.52 -18.73
N ILE A 236 -5.55 -1.79 -17.86
CA ILE A 236 -5.89 -1.69 -16.43
C ILE A 236 -7.17 -0.85 -16.27
N THR A 237 -8.11 -1.35 -15.47
CA THR A 237 -9.38 -0.66 -15.21
C THR A 237 -9.54 -0.19 -13.76
N HIS A 238 -8.62 -0.55 -12.85
CA HIS A 238 -8.69 -0.21 -11.44
C HIS A 238 -7.59 0.78 -11.04
N PHE A 239 -7.99 1.93 -10.49
CA PHE A 239 -7.09 3.04 -10.20
C PHE A 239 -7.25 3.58 -8.79
N ALA A 240 -6.14 3.91 -8.14
CA ALA A 240 -6.09 4.59 -6.85
C ALA A 240 -4.90 5.55 -6.79
N GLY A 241 -5.03 6.65 -6.05
CA GLY A 241 -3.94 7.59 -5.83
C GLY A 241 -4.42 9.03 -5.61
N PRO A 242 -3.47 9.95 -5.40
CA PRO A 242 -3.77 11.37 -5.15
C PRO A 242 -4.66 12.01 -6.22
N HIS A 243 -4.45 11.68 -7.51
CA HIS A 243 -5.27 12.22 -8.59
C HIS A 243 -6.72 11.72 -8.52
N ILE A 244 -6.91 10.44 -8.22
CA ILE A 244 -8.25 9.85 -8.01
C ILE A 244 -8.95 10.49 -6.82
N GLU A 245 -8.23 10.69 -5.71
CA GLU A 245 -8.76 11.36 -4.52
C GLU A 245 -9.15 12.81 -4.80
N ALA A 246 -8.36 13.51 -5.61
CA ALA A 246 -8.63 14.87 -6.06
C ALA A 246 -9.91 14.92 -6.92
N LEU A 247 -10.10 14.00 -7.87
CA LEU A 247 -11.31 13.91 -8.68
C LEU A 247 -12.56 13.65 -7.82
N LEU A 248 -12.47 12.71 -6.86
CA LEU A 248 -13.57 12.43 -5.93
C LEU A 248 -13.88 13.62 -5.02
N ALA A 249 -12.86 14.37 -4.59
CA ALA A 249 -13.05 15.58 -3.81
C ALA A 249 -13.71 16.70 -4.63
N ALA A 250 -13.33 16.88 -5.88
CA ALA A 250 -13.94 17.85 -6.79
C ALA A 250 -15.42 17.54 -7.03
N ALA A 251 -15.75 16.29 -7.37
CA ALA A 251 -17.14 15.84 -7.54
C ALA A 251 -17.96 16.01 -6.26
N ARG A 252 -17.35 15.73 -5.08
CA ARG A 252 -18.00 15.96 -3.79
C ARG A 252 -18.28 17.43 -3.53
N LEU A 253 -17.34 18.32 -3.84
CA LEU A 253 -17.52 19.76 -3.67
C LEU A 253 -18.59 20.31 -4.61
N ALA A 254 -18.64 19.85 -5.86
CA ALA A 254 -19.68 20.23 -6.81
C ALA A 254 -21.09 19.90 -6.30
N ALA A 255 -21.26 18.76 -5.61
CA ALA A 255 -22.52 18.35 -5.00
C ALA A 255 -22.75 18.91 -3.59
N CYS A 256 -21.80 19.66 -3.01
CA CYS A 256 -21.87 20.06 -1.60
C CYS A 256 -22.43 21.48 -1.44
N PRO A 257 -23.58 21.68 -0.75
CA PRO A 257 -24.13 23.01 -0.49
C PRO A 257 -23.27 23.86 0.47
N LYS A 258 -22.23 23.26 1.08
CA LYS A 258 -21.29 23.93 1.99
C LYS A 258 -19.87 24.03 1.40
N ALA A 259 -19.72 23.83 0.08
CA ALA A 259 -18.42 23.80 -0.59
C ALA A 259 -17.60 25.08 -0.39
N VAL A 260 -18.26 26.24 -0.28
CA VAL A 260 -17.62 27.56 -0.04
C VAL A 260 -16.72 27.60 1.20
N ALA A 261 -16.90 26.68 2.16
CA ALA A 261 -16.11 26.60 3.39
C ALA A 261 -14.96 25.59 3.33
N CYS A 262 -14.64 25.03 2.15
CA CYS A 262 -13.65 23.96 2.01
C CYS A 262 -12.93 24.02 0.66
N SER A 263 -11.60 23.90 0.68
CA SER A 263 -10.83 23.65 -0.55
C SER A 263 -10.89 22.16 -0.95
N GLN A 264 -10.55 21.87 -2.21
CA GLN A 264 -10.46 20.49 -2.71
C GLN A 264 -9.45 19.63 -1.91
N PRO A 265 -8.22 20.08 -1.61
CA PRO A 265 -7.31 19.33 -0.75
C PRO A 265 -7.87 19.06 0.65
N GLN A 266 -8.54 20.04 1.26
CA GLN A 266 -9.17 19.86 2.58
C GLN A 266 -10.29 18.81 2.52
N CYS A 267 -11.08 18.80 1.45
CA CYS A 267 -12.13 17.80 1.25
C CYS A 267 -11.53 16.40 1.07
N ALA A 268 -10.45 16.27 0.29
CA ALA A 268 -9.75 15.01 0.07
C ALA A 268 -9.17 14.45 1.37
N GLU A 269 -8.43 15.25 2.15
CA GLU A 269 -7.83 14.81 3.42
C GLU A 269 -8.90 14.36 4.41
N ARG A 270 -9.97 15.14 4.60
CA ARG A 270 -11.09 14.76 5.47
C ARG A 270 -11.76 13.46 5.02
N ALA A 271 -11.89 13.23 3.71
CA ALA A 271 -12.47 12.00 3.18
C ALA A 271 -11.57 10.77 3.38
N ALA A 272 -10.25 10.97 3.40
CA ALA A 272 -9.25 9.93 3.61
C ALA A 272 -9.07 9.54 5.08
N THR A 273 -9.39 10.41 6.03
CA THR A 273 -9.31 10.10 7.46
C THR A 273 -10.37 9.09 7.91
N THR A 274 -10.04 8.23 8.87
CA THR A 274 -10.96 7.21 9.41
C THR A 274 -11.65 7.63 10.71
N GLY A 275 -11.06 8.56 11.48
CA GLY A 275 -11.59 8.99 12.78
C GLY A 275 -12.65 10.09 12.70
N PRO A 276 -13.57 10.15 13.68
CA PRO A 276 -14.60 11.18 13.74
C PRO A 276 -14.01 12.58 13.97
N ALA A 277 -12.95 12.71 14.77
CA ALA A 277 -12.36 14.00 15.11
C ALA A 277 -11.80 14.76 13.89
N ALA A 278 -11.06 14.06 13.03
CA ALA A 278 -10.52 14.65 11.79
C ALA A 278 -11.62 15.02 10.78
N ARG A 279 -12.80 14.40 10.91
CA ARG A 279 -13.97 14.62 10.05
C ARG A 279 -14.95 15.64 10.61
N ALA A 280 -14.83 15.99 11.90
CA ALA A 280 -15.73 16.91 12.61
C ALA A 280 -15.73 18.33 12.01
N ALA A 281 -14.63 18.75 11.39
CA ALA A 281 -14.55 20.03 10.68
C ALA A 281 -15.39 20.07 9.38
N CYS A 282 -15.94 18.94 8.93
CA CYS A 282 -16.81 18.89 7.77
C CYS A 282 -18.24 19.33 8.13
N ARG A 283 -18.72 20.38 7.46
CA ARG A 283 -20.11 20.87 7.61
C ARG A 283 -21.17 20.02 6.90
N ASN A 284 -20.76 18.94 6.23
CA ASN A 284 -21.65 17.98 5.57
C ASN A 284 -21.11 16.53 5.73
N PRO A 285 -21.19 15.95 6.94
CA PRO A 285 -20.61 14.64 7.24
C PRO A 285 -21.27 13.49 6.47
N VAL A 286 -22.55 13.62 6.11
CA VAL A 286 -23.28 12.62 5.32
C VAL A 286 -22.67 12.46 3.93
N LEU A 287 -22.40 13.58 3.25
CA LEU A 287 -21.77 13.57 1.93
C LEU A 287 -20.29 13.12 2.01
N LEU A 288 -19.59 13.43 3.11
CA LEU A 288 -18.22 12.96 3.36
C LEU A 288 -18.15 11.45 3.63
N ALA A 289 -19.21 10.85 4.18
CA ALA A 289 -19.29 9.42 4.43
C ALA A 289 -19.24 8.62 3.13
N ARG A 290 -19.88 9.13 2.07
CA ARG A 290 -19.90 8.52 0.74
C ARG A 290 -18.54 8.58 0.08
N LEU A 291 -18.02 7.41 -0.30
CA LEU A 291 -16.76 7.29 -1.04
C LEU A 291 -16.91 7.80 -2.47
N LEU A 292 -17.99 7.41 -3.15
CA LEU A 292 -18.45 8.04 -4.37
C LEU A 292 -19.48 9.14 -4.06
N PRO A 293 -19.20 10.41 -4.39
CA PRO A 293 -20.23 11.43 -4.37
C PRO A 293 -21.31 11.10 -5.43
N PRO A 294 -22.55 11.60 -5.26
CA PRO A 294 -23.57 11.47 -6.30
C PRO A 294 -23.05 12.10 -7.59
N ALA A 295 -23.42 11.53 -8.75
CA ALA A 295 -23.14 12.15 -10.03
C ALA A 295 -23.69 13.58 -10.01
N ALA A 296 -22.89 14.55 -10.49
CA ALA A 296 -23.40 15.88 -10.74
C ALA A 296 -24.52 15.74 -11.79
N ALA A 297 -25.72 16.21 -11.43
CA ALA A 297 -26.85 16.30 -12.35
C ALA A 297 -26.61 17.39 -13.39
#